data_AF-A0A1E7IG25-F1
#
_entry.id   AF-A0A1E7IG25-F1
#
_cell.length_a   1.000
_cell.length_b   1.000
_cell.length_c   1.000
_cell.angle_alpha   90.00
_cell.angle_beta   90.00
_cell.angle_gamma   90.00
#
_symmetry.space_group_name_H-M   'P 1'
#
loop_
_entity.id
_entity.type
_entity.pdbx_description
1 polymer ?
#
loop_
_entity_poly.entity_id
_entity_poly.type
_entity_poly.pdbx_seq_one_letter_code
_entity_poly.pdbx_strand_id
1 'polypeptide(L)'
;MESSGTQQLSMPAKELFAALMALGLIEKDGAAWILTKEGEKRGGAYKESPQYGKYIVWPEDLSLQPPNKPANKPSQNLRTATAIGKAFELSANKINFILSELGWVNKGLKGWLVTDQGKKQGGIQAEDRKSGIPYVRWPDSIIESKSLIETIGQVKGTGDTQEGQTPDSGVNSGSEAVGFRDKFEAKHRSADGHFVRSKAEMLIDNWLYMAEIVHAYERKLPIEEDVYSDFYIPTGKVYIEY
;
A
#
# COMPACT_ATOMS: atom_id res chain seq x y z
N MET A 1 -20.10 1.14 46.61
CA MET A 1 -21.40 1.81 46.41
C MET A 1 -21.14 3.11 45.66
N GLU A 2 -21.97 3.32 44.65
CA GLU A 2 -21.72 4.06 43.42
C GLU A 2 -21.97 5.56 43.49
N SER A 3 -21.36 6.23 42.50
CA SER A 3 -21.82 7.39 41.73
C SER A 3 -22.19 8.69 42.45
N SER A 4 -21.52 9.76 42.06
CA SER A 4 -22.20 11.01 41.68
C SER A 4 -21.31 11.77 40.69
N GLY A 5 -21.58 11.60 39.38
CA GLY A 5 -21.02 12.44 38.32
C GLY A 5 -20.42 11.76 37.08
N THR A 6 -20.50 10.43 36.91
CA THR A 6 -20.08 9.76 35.66
C THR A 6 -21.26 9.19 34.89
N GLN A 7 -22.29 10.01 34.68
CA GLN A 7 -23.35 9.62 33.77
C GLN A 7 -22.87 9.88 32.34
N GLN A 8 -22.47 8.78 31.69
CA GLN A 8 -22.25 8.61 30.24
C GLN A 8 -20.91 9.05 29.63
N LEU A 9 -19.80 8.67 30.26
CA LEU A 9 -18.69 8.08 29.53
C LEU A 9 -18.71 6.59 29.90
N SER A 10 -19.10 5.71 28.99
CA SER A 10 -19.21 4.25 29.21
C SER A 10 -17.83 3.60 29.31
N MET A 11 -17.02 4.05 30.28
CA MET A 11 -15.67 3.57 30.50
C MET A 11 -15.40 3.38 32.00
N PRO A 12 -14.66 2.34 32.40
CA PRO A 12 -14.25 2.15 33.78
C PRO A 12 -13.50 3.35 34.35
N ALA A 13 -13.72 3.69 35.62
CA ALA A 13 -13.08 4.84 36.27
C ALA A 13 -11.55 4.84 36.13
N LYS A 14 -10.92 3.66 36.21
CA LYS A 14 -9.47 3.50 36.03
C LYS A 14 -8.99 3.94 34.63
N GLU A 15 -9.78 3.67 33.59
CA GLU A 15 -9.46 4.07 32.22
C GLU A 15 -9.66 5.57 32.01
N LEU A 16 -10.68 6.15 32.66
CA LEU A 16 -10.90 7.60 32.67
C LEU A 16 -9.71 8.36 33.29
N PHE A 17 -9.23 7.93 34.46
CA PHE A 17 -8.06 8.54 35.10
C PHE A 17 -6.79 8.39 34.24
N ALA A 18 -6.60 7.23 33.59
CA ALA A 18 -5.48 7.03 32.68
C ALA A 18 -5.56 7.95 31.46
N ALA A 19 -6.75 8.15 30.88
CA ALA A 19 -6.96 9.05 29.76
C ALA A 19 -6.72 10.52 30.15
N LEU A 20 -7.25 10.97 31.28
CA LEU A 20 -7.05 12.33 31.79
C LEU A 20 -5.57 12.63 32.07
N MET A 21 -4.83 11.66 32.64
CA MET A 21 -3.38 11.77 32.80
C MET A 21 -2.64 11.84 31.46
N ALA A 22 -2.98 10.95 30.51
CA ALA A 22 -2.34 10.93 29.20
C ALA A 22 -2.57 12.22 28.40
N LEU A 23 -3.69 12.90 28.66
CA LEU A 23 -4.01 14.21 28.10
C LEU A 23 -3.35 15.38 28.86
N GLY A 24 -2.66 15.10 29.97
CA GLY A 24 -2.07 16.12 30.84
C GLY A 24 -3.09 16.98 31.57
N LEU A 25 -4.34 16.51 31.71
CA LEU A 25 -5.44 17.25 32.35
C LEU A 25 -5.42 17.12 33.87
N ILE A 26 -4.89 16.01 34.36
CA ILE A 26 -4.63 15.77 35.79
C ILE A 26 -3.21 15.26 35.96
N GLU A 27 -2.62 15.55 37.10
CA GLU A 27 -1.32 15.04 37.52
C GLU A 27 -1.44 14.38 38.89
N LYS A 28 -0.55 13.44 39.19
CA LYS A 28 -0.50 12.77 40.47
C LYS A 28 0.59 13.40 41.33
N ASP A 29 0.19 14.14 42.35
CA ASP A 29 1.09 14.68 43.37
C ASP A 29 0.97 13.86 44.65
N GLY A 30 1.95 12.98 44.88
CA GLY A 30 1.95 12.02 45.99
C GLY A 30 0.74 11.07 45.97
N ALA A 31 -0.17 11.26 46.93
CA ALA A 31 -1.39 10.46 47.08
C ALA A 31 -2.65 11.11 46.47
N ALA A 32 -2.55 12.33 45.95
CA ALA A 32 -3.69 13.11 45.47
C ALA A 32 -3.63 13.37 43.96
N TRP A 33 -4.81 13.49 43.34
CA TRP A 33 -4.96 13.94 41.96
C TRP A 33 -5.12 15.46 41.93
N ILE A 34 -4.20 16.13 41.25
CA ILE A 34 -4.23 17.58 41.07
C ILE A 34 -4.70 17.92 39.65
N LEU A 35 -5.51 18.96 39.54
CA LEU A 35 -5.99 19.48 38.28
C LEU A 35 -4.89 20.37 37.68
N THR A 36 -4.51 20.13 36.43
CA THR A 36 -3.50 20.96 35.76
C THR A 36 -4.15 22.21 35.15
N LYS A 37 -3.34 23.19 34.76
CA LYS A 37 -3.83 24.37 34.01
C LYS A 37 -4.53 24.01 32.71
N GLU A 38 -4.12 22.92 32.06
CA GLU A 38 -4.77 22.41 30.85
C GLU A 38 -6.11 21.73 31.19
N GLY A 39 -6.16 21.04 32.34
CA GLY A 39 -7.41 20.53 32.89
C GLY A 39 -8.44 21.61 33.18
N GLU A 40 -8.04 22.71 33.81
CA GLU A 40 -8.90 23.88 34.04
C GLU A 40 -9.42 24.48 32.73
N LYS A 41 -8.54 24.63 31.72
CA LYS A 41 -8.94 25.13 30.38
C LYS A 41 -9.97 24.23 29.70
N ARG A 42 -9.93 22.93 29.95
CA ARG A 42 -10.91 21.97 29.43
C ARG A 42 -12.15 21.81 30.32
N GLY A 43 -12.38 22.76 31.24
CA GLY A 43 -13.58 22.84 32.06
C GLY A 43 -13.51 22.01 33.34
N GLY A 44 -12.36 21.43 33.68
CA GLY A 44 -12.16 20.79 34.98
C GLY A 44 -12.30 21.82 36.10
N ALA A 45 -12.99 21.46 37.17
CA ALA A 45 -13.17 22.32 38.33
C ALA A 45 -13.12 21.50 39.63
N TYR A 46 -12.74 22.15 40.73
CA TYR A 46 -12.85 21.53 42.05
C TYR A 46 -14.26 21.72 42.62
N LYS A 47 -14.82 20.66 43.18
CA LYS A 47 -16.00 20.70 44.05
C LYS A 47 -15.67 20.09 45.41
N GLU A 48 -16.34 20.60 46.43
CA GLU A 48 -16.25 20.08 47.80
C GLU A 48 -17.54 19.34 48.15
N SER A 49 -17.41 18.18 48.79
CA SER A 49 -18.53 17.42 49.35
C SER A 49 -18.27 17.13 50.83
N PRO A 50 -19.28 17.28 51.70
CA PRO A 50 -19.18 16.88 53.11
C PRO A 50 -18.79 15.40 53.33
N GLN A 51 -19.08 14.53 52.35
CA GLN A 51 -18.79 13.08 52.43
C GLN A 51 -17.45 12.67 51.83
N TYR A 52 -16.93 13.42 50.84
CA TYR A 52 -15.80 12.98 50.01
C TYR A 52 -14.65 14.00 49.93
N GLY A 53 -14.77 15.14 50.62
CA GLY A 53 -13.77 16.20 50.57
C GLY A 53 -13.73 16.89 49.21
N LYS A 54 -12.55 17.41 48.84
CA LYS A 54 -12.31 18.13 47.59
C LYS A 54 -12.00 17.17 46.45
N TYR A 55 -12.77 17.21 45.36
CA TYR A 55 -12.62 16.36 44.18
C TYR A 55 -12.77 17.15 42.88
N ILE A 56 -12.25 16.59 41.79
CA ILE A 56 -12.28 17.20 40.45
C ILE A 56 -13.55 16.74 39.74
N VAL A 57 -14.29 17.69 39.18
CA VAL A 57 -15.43 17.45 38.28
C VAL A 57 -15.13 17.93 36.88
N TRP A 58 -15.75 17.28 35.92
CA TRP A 58 -15.61 17.57 34.49
C TRP A 58 -16.98 17.91 33.90
N PRO A 59 -17.03 18.75 32.86
CA PRO A 59 -18.27 19.00 32.14
C PRO A 59 -18.66 17.75 31.33
N GLU A 60 -19.95 17.61 31.03
CA GLU A 60 -20.50 16.43 30.34
C GLU A 60 -20.03 16.32 28.88
N ASP A 61 -19.53 17.41 28.30
CA ASP A 61 -19.04 17.51 26.92
C ASP A 61 -17.52 17.30 26.80
N LEU A 62 -16.85 16.83 27.85
CA LEU A 62 -15.39 16.64 27.85
C LEU A 62 -14.94 15.64 26.77
N SER A 63 -14.22 16.15 25.77
CA SER A 63 -13.55 15.32 24.76
C SER A 63 -12.22 14.77 25.28
N LEU A 64 -12.18 13.45 25.50
CA LEU A 64 -10.97 12.71 25.91
C LEU A 64 -10.06 12.32 24.72
N GLN A 65 -10.21 12.97 23.58
CA GLN A 65 -9.36 12.68 22.43
C GLN A 65 -7.97 13.31 22.59
N PRO A 66 -6.88 12.55 22.31
CA PRO A 66 -5.53 13.07 22.38
C PRO A 66 -5.35 14.29 21.47
N PRO A 67 -4.61 15.32 21.90
CA PRO A 67 -4.36 16.54 21.11
C PRO A 67 -3.60 16.30 19.79
N ASN A 68 -3.25 15.05 19.47
CA ASN A 68 -2.64 14.63 18.20
C ASN A 68 -3.52 13.69 17.35
N LYS A 69 -4.84 13.80 17.44
CA LYS A 69 -5.69 13.47 16.28
C LYS A 69 -6.05 14.79 15.60
N PRO A 70 -5.50 15.11 14.41
CA PRO A 70 -6.04 16.20 13.63
C PRO A 70 -7.54 15.96 13.48
N ALA A 71 -8.30 17.02 13.76
CA ALA A 71 -9.75 17.07 13.65
C ALA A 71 -10.23 16.31 12.42
N ASN A 72 -11.26 15.48 12.63
CA ASN A 72 -12.05 14.78 11.63
C ASN A 72 -11.94 15.40 10.22
N LYS A 73 -10.99 14.91 9.42
CA LYS A 73 -11.34 14.62 8.04
C LYS A 73 -12.43 13.54 8.12
N PRO A 74 -13.49 13.60 7.32
CA PRO A 74 -14.46 12.50 7.24
C PRO A 74 -13.65 11.22 7.14
N SER A 75 -13.99 10.20 7.91
CA SER A 75 -13.33 8.90 7.89
C SER A 75 -13.24 8.45 6.45
N GLN A 76 -12.14 8.77 5.77
CA GLN A 76 -11.92 8.30 4.42
C GLN A 76 -11.86 6.80 4.60
N ASN A 77 -12.77 6.08 3.96
CA ASN A 77 -12.70 4.63 3.96
C ASN A 77 -11.35 4.28 3.34
N LEU A 78 -10.44 3.83 4.20
CA LEU A 78 -9.08 3.51 3.80
C LEU A 78 -9.07 2.05 3.35
N ARG A 79 -8.71 1.83 2.09
CA ARG A 79 -8.56 0.51 1.49
C ARG A 79 -7.17 -0.05 1.72
N THR A 80 -7.09 -1.34 1.99
CA THR A 80 -5.83 -2.09 1.95
C THR A 80 -5.55 -2.55 0.52
N ALA A 81 -4.33 -3.00 0.24
CA ALA A 81 -3.98 -3.63 -1.04
C ALA A 81 -4.92 -4.77 -1.43
N THR A 82 -5.44 -5.53 -0.45
CA THR A 82 -6.45 -6.57 -0.69
C THR A 82 -7.77 -6.01 -1.19
N ALA A 83 -8.24 -4.89 -0.61
CA ALA A 83 -9.48 -4.25 -1.03
C ALA A 83 -9.33 -3.60 -2.42
N ILE A 84 -8.17 -3.02 -2.72
CA ILE A 84 -7.85 -2.50 -4.06
C ILE A 84 -7.80 -3.66 -5.06
N GLY A 85 -7.11 -4.75 -4.72
CA GLY A 85 -6.98 -5.92 -5.59
C GLY A 85 -8.31 -6.54 -5.97
N LYS A 86 -9.28 -6.58 -5.06
CA LYS A 86 -10.65 -7.03 -5.37
C LYS A 86 -11.32 -6.21 -6.49
N ALA A 87 -11.08 -4.90 -6.55
CA ALA A 87 -11.64 -4.05 -7.60
C ALA A 87 -11.05 -4.34 -8.98
N PHE A 88 -9.83 -4.88 -9.02
CA PHE A 88 -9.11 -5.19 -10.26
C PHE A 88 -8.90 -6.68 -10.49
N GLU A 89 -9.53 -7.57 -9.71
CA GLU A 89 -9.32 -9.03 -9.78
C GLU A 89 -7.83 -9.43 -9.69
N LEU A 90 -7.06 -8.73 -8.84
CA LEU A 90 -5.65 -8.98 -8.58
C LEU A 90 -5.43 -9.38 -7.12
N SER A 91 -4.40 -10.19 -6.87
CA SER A 91 -3.99 -10.50 -5.50
C SER A 91 -3.38 -9.27 -4.82
N ALA A 92 -3.46 -9.21 -3.49
CA ALA A 92 -2.85 -8.13 -2.71
C ALA A 92 -1.34 -8.02 -2.97
N ASN A 93 -0.65 -9.15 -3.20
CA ASN A 93 0.78 -9.16 -3.54
C ASN A 93 1.03 -8.47 -4.89
N LYS A 94 0.26 -8.80 -5.94
CA LYS A 94 0.38 -8.14 -7.25
C LYS A 94 0.12 -6.65 -7.14
N ILE A 95 -0.90 -6.24 -6.40
CA ILE A 95 -1.17 -4.81 -6.17
C ILE A 95 0.00 -4.13 -5.47
N ASN A 96 0.59 -4.73 -4.44
CA ASN A 96 1.73 -4.12 -3.77
C ASN A 96 2.95 -3.99 -4.70
N PHE A 97 3.21 -4.97 -5.57
CA PHE A 97 4.27 -4.84 -6.58
C PHE A 97 3.98 -3.70 -7.56
N ILE A 98 2.75 -3.55 -8.02
CA ILE A 98 2.35 -2.42 -8.90
C ILE A 98 2.49 -1.08 -8.19
N LEU A 99 2.07 -0.99 -6.93
CA LEU A 99 2.27 0.22 -6.12
C LEU A 99 3.77 0.50 -5.88
N SER A 100 4.60 -0.54 -5.84
CA SER A 100 6.05 -0.42 -5.70
C SER A 100 6.69 0.11 -6.98
N GLU A 101 6.27 -0.42 -8.12
CA GLU A 101 6.67 0.02 -9.45
C GLU A 101 6.35 1.50 -9.69
N LEU A 102 5.16 1.94 -9.25
CA LEU A 102 4.76 3.36 -9.27
C LEU A 102 5.55 4.23 -8.28
N GLY A 103 6.43 3.63 -7.47
CA GLY A 103 7.22 4.30 -6.44
C GLY A 103 6.39 4.76 -5.25
N TRP A 104 5.19 4.23 -5.04
CA TRP A 104 4.28 4.62 -3.96
C TRP A 104 4.49 3.81 -2.67
N VAL A 105 5.00 2.58 -2.79
CA VAL A 105 5.48 1.77 -1.67
C VAL A 105 6.87 1.24 -1.93
N ASN A 106 7.56 0.83 -0.88
CA ASN A 106 8.81 0.08 -0.94
C ASN A 106 8.68 -1.21 -0.15
N LYS A 107 9.40 -2.25 -0.58
CA LYS A 107 9.50 -3.50 0.15
C LYS A 107 10.37 -3.30 1.40
N GLY A 108 9.78 -3.53 2.58
CA GLY A 108 10.52 -3.50 3.85
C GLY A 108 11.17 -4.85 4.17
N LEU A 109 11.87 -4.93 5.31
CA LEU A 109 12.36 -6.21 5.87
C LEU A 109 11.24 -7.26 5.99
N LYS A 110 10.06 -6.79 6.39
CA LYS A 110 8.79 -7.51 6.36
C LYS A 110 7.72 -6.51 5.93
N GLY A 111 6.79 -6.92 5.07
CA GLY A 111 5.67 -6.07 4.64
C GLY A 111 6.08 -4.91 3.72
N TRP A 112 5.26 -3.87 3.71
CA TRP A 112 5.33 -2.76 2.76
C TRP A 112 5.33 -1.41 3.48
N LEU A 113 6.23 -0.53 3.05
CA LEU A 113 6.44 0.80 3.60
C LEU A 113 5.98 1.85 2.60
N VAL A 114 5.26 2.86 3.05
CA VAL A 114 4.83 3.98 2.19
C VAL A 114 6.01 4.91 1.89
N THR A 115 6.17 5.31 0.62
CA THR A 115 7.17 6.31 0.23
C THR A 115 6.64 7.73 0.41
N ASP A 116 7.49 8.74 0.25
CA ASP A 116 7.02 10.13 0.27
C ASP A 116 6.13 10.46 -0.94
N GLN A 117 6.32 9.81 -2.09
CA GLN A 117 5.39 9.89 -3.22
C GLN A 117 4.07 9.20 -2.89
N GLY A 118 4.11 8.04 -2.25
CA GLY A 118 2.91 7.34 -1.77
C GLY A 118 2.08 8.18 -0.80
N LYS A 119 2.73 8.88 0.13
CA LYS A 119 2.06 9.82 1.05
C LYS A 119 1.35 10.95 0.30
N LYS A 120 1.94 11.47 -0.79
CA LYS A 120 1.30 12.49 -1.64
C LYS A 120 0.04 11.95 -2.34
N GLN A 121 0.01 10.65 -2.64
CA GLN A 121 -1.17 9.94 -3.15
C GLN A 121 -2.16 9.53 -2.03
N GLY A 122 -1.96 10.01 -0.79
CA GLY A 122 -2.83 9.74 0.35
C GLY A 122 -2.54 8.43 1.07
N GLY A 123 -1.44 7.75 0.75
CA GLY A 123 -1.01 6.53 1.42
C GLY A 123 -0.68 6.76 2.90
N ILE A 124 -1.24 5.92 3.76
CA ILE A 124 -1.03 5.97 5.22
C ILE A 124 -0.39 4.66 5.66
N GLN A 125 0.76 4.78 6.34
CA GLN A 125 1.42 3.64 6.96
C GLN A 125 0.56 3.07 8.08
N ALA A 126 0.43 1.76 8.11
CA ALA A 126 -0.20 1.00 9.17
C ALA A 126 0.64 -0.23 9.51
N GLU A 127 0.28 -0.88 10.61
CA GLU A 127 0.94 -2.08 11.12
C GLU A 127 -0.11 -3.05 11.62
N ASP A 128 0.11 -4.34 11.38
CA ASP A 128 -0.75 -5.38 11.91
C ASP A 128 -0.48 -5.58 13.40
N ARG A 129 -1.51 -5.42 14.23
CA ARG A 129 -1.35 -5.43 15.71
C ARG A 129 -0.84 -6.76 16.27
N LYS A 130 -1.00 -7.86 15.54
CA LYS A 130 -0.60 -9.19 16.01
C LYS A 130 0.80 -9.57 15.54
N SER A 131 1.07 -9.36 14.26
CA SER A 131 2.31 -9.78 13.60
C SER A 131 3.38 -8.69 13.53
N GLY A 132 3.02 -7.43 13.77
CA GLY A 132 3.90 -6.28 13.61
C GLY A 132 4.29 -5.99 12.15
N ILE A 133 3.64 -6.65 11.19
CA ILE A 133 3.99 -6.51 9.77
C ILE A 133 3.44 -5.17 9.26
N PRO A 134 4.30 -4.29 8.71
CA PRO A 134 3.86 -3.01 8.16
C PRO A 134 3.12 -3.21 6.83
N TYR A 135 2.10 -2.38 6.61
CA TYR A 135 1.35 -2.31 5.35
C TYR A 135 0.83 -0.89 5.12
N VAL A 136 0.38 -0.61 3.91
CA VAL A 136 -0.11 0.72 3.54
C VAL A 136 -1.61 0.68 3.29
N ARG A 137 -2.31 1.73 3.71
CA ARG A 137 -3.72 1.96 3.40
C ARG A 137 -3.88 3.19 2.53
N TRP A 138 -4.89 3.17 1.68
CA TRP A 138 -5.08 4.17 0.63
C TRP A 138 -6.50 4.73 0.67
N PRO A 139 -6.72 5.98 0.25
CA PRO A 139 -8.06 6.52 0.08
C PRO A 139 -8.83 5.75 -1.00
N ASP A 140 -10.16 5.75 -0.95
CA ASP A 140 -11.01 5.13 -1.97
C ASP A 140 -10.67 5.63 -3.39
N SER A 141 -10.33 6.91 -3.54
CA SER A 141 -9.96 7.55 -4.81
C SER A 141 -8.71 6.96 -5.47
N ILE A 142 -7.93 6.13 -4.78
CA ILE A 142 -6.73 5.50 -5.37
C ILE A 142 -7.07 4.63 -6.58
N ILE A 143 -8.26 4.01 -6.59
CA ILE A 143 -8.71 3.14 -7.68
C ILE A 143 -9.04 3.91 -8.95
N GLU A 144 -9.21 5.23 -8.85
CA GLU A 144 -9.48 6.14 -9.97
C GLU A 144 -8.19 6.75 -10.52
N SER A 145 -7.04 6.45 -9.90
CA SER A 145 -5.75 6.99 -10.33
C SER A 145 -5.38 6.47 -11.72
N LYS A 146 -5.23 7.39 -12.67
CA LYS A 146 -4.87 7.08 -14.06
C LYS A 146 -3.61 6.23 -14.16
N SER A 147 -2.55 6.62 -13.44
CA SER A 147 -1.28 5.87 -13.44
C SER A 147 -1.46 4.44 -12.94
N LEU A 148 -2.27 4.22 -11.90
CA LEU A 148 -2.55 2.88 -11.39
C LEU A 148 -3.30 2.03 -12.42
N ILE A 149 -4.34 2.60 -13.05
CA ILE A 149 -5.15 1.90 -14.05
C ILE A 149 -4.30 1.53 -15.27
N GLU A 150 -3.47 2.45 -15.75
CA GLU A 150 -2.56 2.22 -16.89
C GLU A 150 -1.57 1.09 -16.60
N THR A 151 -0.88 1.11 -15.45
CA THR A 151 0.06 0.04 -15.09
C THR A 151 -0.64 -1.30 -14.89
N ILE A 152 -1.83 -1.33 -14.27
CA ILE A 152 -2.63 -2.57 -14.18
C ILE A 152 -2.98 -3.09 -15.57
N GLY A 153 -3.35 -2.19 -16.50
CA GLY A 153 -3.66 -2.54 -17.88
C GLY A 153 -2.47 -3.13 -18.63
N GLN A 154 -1.28 -2.56 -18.47
CA GLN A 154 -0.03 -3.09 -19.03
C GLN A 154 0.28 -4.48 -18.46
N VAL A 155 0.24 -4.66 -17.14
CA VAL A 155 0.51 -5.95 -16.49
C VAL A 155 -0.49 -7.03 -16.91
N LYS A 156 -1.76 -6.67 -17.12
CA LYS A 156 -2.80 -7.60 -17.62
C LYS A 156 -2.77 -7.85 -19.12
N GLY A 157 -1.97 -7.09 -19.88
CA GLY A 157 -1.97 -7.18 -21.34
C GLY A 157 -3.26 -6.67 -21.99
N THR A 158 -3.92 -5.70 -21.35
CA THR A 158 -5.11 -5.01 -21.88
C THR A 158 -4.81 -3.58 -22.33
N GLY A 159 -3.57 -3.10 -22.15
CA GLY A 159 -3.12 -1.76 -22.57
C GLY A 159 -2.82 -1.63 -24.07
N ASP A 160 -2.71 -2.75 -24.80
CA ASP A 160 -2.35 -2.80 -26.22
C ASP A 160 -3.55 -2.69 -27.15
N THR A 161 -4.45 -1.71 -26.92
CA THR A 161 -5.33 -1.18 -27.97
C THR A 161 -4.69 0.05 -28.64
N GLN A 162 -3.45 -0.12 -29.11
CA GLN A 162 -2.96 0.69 -30.22
C GLN A 162 -2.84 -0.23 -31.44
N GLU A 163 -3.95 -0.32 -32.18
CA GLU A 163 -3.88 -0.64 -33.60
C GLU A 163 -2.99 0.41 -34.29
N GLY A 164 -1.88 -0.03 -34.86
CA GLY A 164 -1.15 0.72 -35.88
C GLY A 164 -0.02 1.62 -35.40
N GLN A 165 1.15 1.03 -35.14
CA GLN A 165 2.43 1.61 -35.58
C GLN A 165 3.31 0.48 -36.09
N THR A 166 3.15 0.16 -37.38
CA THR A 166 4.19 -0.48 -38.18
C THR A 166 5.46 0.38 -38.12
N PRO A 167 6.61 -0.12 -37.66
CA PRO A 167 7.88 0.50 -38.00
C PRO A 167 8.10 0.28 -39.49
N ASP A 168 8.15 1.39 -40.22
CA ASP A 168 8.52 1.47 -41.63
C ASP A 168 9.85 0.72 -41.85
N SER A 169 9.78 -0.49 -42.39
CA SER A 169 10.95 -1.31 -42.71
C SER A 169 11.47 -0.89 -44.07
N GLY A 170 12.27 0.17 -44.07
CA GLY A 170 13.13 0.53 -45.18
C GLY A 170 14.38 -0.35 -45.25
N VAL A 171 14.48 -1.09 -46.36
CA VAL A 171 15.70 -1.52 -47.10
C VAL A 171 16.34 -2.89 -46.79
N ASN A 172 16.08 -3.82 -47.72
CA ASN A 172 16.94 -4.83 -48.39
C ASN A 172 18.17 -5.43 -47.70
N SER A 173 18.17 -6.77 -47.60
CA SER A 173 19.17 -7.70 -48.21
C SER A 173 18.62 -9.12 -48.05
N GLY A 174 18.30 -9.85 -49.12
CA GLY A 174 19.24 -10.80 -49.71
C GLY A 174 19.01 -12.21 -49.15
N SER A 175 18.21 -13.01 -49.88
CA SER A 175 18.10 -14.48 -49.82
C SER A 175 18.61 -15.22 -48.58
N GLU A 176 17.69 -15.70 -47.74
CA GLU A 176 17.84 -16.95 -46.97
C GLU A 176 16.46 -17.44 -46.55
N ALA A 177 16.31 -18.76 -46.36
CA ALA A 177 15.03 -19.43 -46.12
C ALA A 177 14.24 -18.74 -45.00
N VAL A 178 13.00 -18.30 -45.29
CA VAL A 178 12.11 -17.64 -44.33
C VAL A 178 12.04 -18.50 -43.07
N GLY A 179 12.74 -18.07 -42.01
CA GLY A 179 12.80 -18.80 -40.77
C GLY A 179 11.39 -18.87 -40.19
N PHE A 180 11.08 -19.92 -39.42
CA PHE A 180 9.84 -19.96 -38.64
C PHE A 180 9.65 -18.66 -37.83
N ARG A 181 10.74 -18.04 -37.38
CA ARG A 181 10.80 -16.79 -36.62
C ARG A 181 10.29 -15.56 -37.39
N ASP A 182 10.52 -15.47 -38.70
CA ASP A 182 10.06 -14.34 -39.52
C ASP A 182 8.54 -14.37 -39.75
N LYS A 183 7.91 -15.52 -39.51
CA LYS A 183 6.45 -15.69 -39.61
C LYS A 183 5.71 -15.18 -38.36
N PHE A 184 6.42 -15.00 -37.24
CA PHE A 184 5.85 -14.55 -35.97
C PHE A 184 6.57 -13.30 -35.49
N GLU A 185 6.22 -12.17 -36.08
CA GLU A 185 6.71 -10.85 -35.66
C GLU A 185 6.38 -10.59 -34.18
N ALA A 186 7.34 -10.04 -33.44
CA ALA A 186 7.19 -9.67 -32.04
C ALA A 186 6.35 -8.39 -31.91
N LYS A 187 5.03 -8.55 -31.74
CA LYS A 187 4.05 -7.43 -31.74
C LYS A 187 3.60 -7.01 -30.36
N HIS A 188 3.82 -7.83 -29.34
CA HIS A 188 3.33 -7.57 -27.98
C HIS A 188 4.41 -6.90 -27.16
N ARG A 189 4.10 -5.74 -26.56
CA ARG A 189 5.07 -4.99 -25.75
C ARG A 189 4.86 -5.30 -24.27
N SER A 190 5.87 -5.84 -23.61
CA SER A 190 5.83 -6.08 -22.16
C SER A 190 6.05 -4.79 -21.35
N ALA A 191 5.85 -4.89 -20.03
CA ALA A 191 5.97 -3.79 -19.08
C ALA A 191 7.41 -3.28 -18.94
N ASP A 192 8.42 -4.15 -19.11
CA ASP A 192 9.84 -3.78 -19.07
C ASP A 192 10.37 -3.27 -20.43
N GLY A 193 9.55 -3.42 -21.48
CA GLY A 193 9.82 -2.91 -22.81
C GLY A 193 10.26 -3.95 -23.83
N HIS A 194 10.34 -5.24 -23.49
CA HIS A 194 10.53 -6.29 -24.49
C HIS A 194 9.37 -6.34 -25.50
N PHE A 195 9.70 -6.68 -26.74
CA PHE A 195 8.72 -7.07 -27.75
C PHE A 195 8.75 -8.59 -27.86
N VAL A 196 7.60 -9.22 -27.65
CA VAL A 196 7.45 -10.67 -27.63
C VAL A 196 6.41 -11.14 -28.64
N ARG A 197 6.44 -12.44 -28.98
CA ARG A 197 5.69 -13.00 -30.10
C ARG A 197 4.26 -13.39 -29.75
N SER A 198 3.99 -13.67 -28.48
CA SER A 198 2.66 -14.08 -28.04
C SER A 198 2.19 -13.30 -26.81
N LYS A 199 0.87 -13.20 -26.67
CA LYS A 199 0.25 -12.63 -25.46
C LYS A 199 0.67 -13.38 -24.19
N ALA A 200 0.92 -14.67 -24.29
CA ALA A 200 1.31 -15.47 -23.15
C ALA A 200 2.77 -15.23 -22.73
N GLU A 201 3.70 -15.13 -23.68
CA GLU A 201 5.06 -14.65 -23.41
C GLU A 201 5.03 -13.28 -22.73
N MET A 202 4.20 -12.35 -23.21
CA MET A 202 4.08 -11.01 -22.60
C MET A 202 3.61 -11.09 -21.14
N LEU A 203 2.67 -12.00 -20.82
CA LEU A 203 2.21 -12.20 -19.45
C LEU A 203 3.29 -12.83 -18.56
N ILE A 204 4.12 -13.72 -19.12
CA ILE A 204 5.26 -14.33 -18.40
C ILE A 204 6.34 -13.27 -18.14
N ASP A 205 6.69 -12.49 -19.16
CA ASP A 205 7.66 -11.39 -19.08
C ASP A 205 7.23 -10.36 -18.02
N ASN A 206 5.99 -9.87 -18.11
CA ASN A 206 5.40 -8.99 -17.10
C ASN A 206 5.47 -9.59 -15.70
N TRP A 207 5.26 -10.90 -15.55
CA TRP A 207 5.35 -11.54 -14.24
C TRP A 207 6.79 -11.57 -13.72
N LEU A 208 7.76 -11.90 -14.57
CA LEU A 208 9.18 -11.90 -14.22
C LEU A 208 9.64 -10.49 -13.82
N TYR A 209 9.24 -9.48 -14.59
CA TYR A 209 9.49 -8.08 -14.30
C TYR A 209 8.93 -7.65 -12.95
N MET A 210 7.62 -7.84 -12.73
CA MET A 210 6.95 -7.46 -11.48
C MET A 210 7.48 -8.22 -10.25
N ALA A 211 8.08 -9.39 -10.45
CA ALA A 211 8.74 -10.16 -9.40
C ALA A 211 10.18 -9.71 -9.12
N GLU A 212 10.66 -8.67 -9.81
CA GLU A 212 12.06 -8.17 -9.77
C GLU A 212 13.06 -9.27 -10.16
N ILE A 213 12.65 -10.20 -11.02
CA ILE A 213 13.50 -11.28 -11.51
C ILE A 213 14.19 -10.80 -12.79
N VAL A 214 15.50 -10.62 -12.71
CA VAL A 214 16.34 -10.36 -13.89
C VAL A 214 16.20 -11.53 -14.85
N HIS A 215 15.82 -11.23 -16.08
CA HIS A 215 15.65 -12.21 -17.14
C HIS A 215 16.09 -11.63 -18.49
N ALA A 216 16.24 -12.50 -19.49
CA ALA A 216 16.50 -12.14 -20.87
C ALA A 216 15.51 -12.86 -21.78
N TYR A 217 15.02 -12.18 -22.81
CA TYR A 217 14.14 -12.74 -23.83
C TYR A 217 14.94 -13.29 -25.02
N GLU A 218 14.51 -14.41 -25.61
CA GLU A 218 15.17 -15.09 -26.74
C GLU A 218 16.67 -15.36 -26.54
N ARG A 219 17.02 -16.04 -25.45
CA ARG A 219 18.43 -16.38 -25.17
C ARG A 219 18.85 -17.66 -25.90
N LYS A 220 19.92 -17.58 -26.70
CA LYS A 220 20.54 -18.77 -27.30
C LYS A 220 21.03 -19.75 -26.24
N LEU A 221 20.70 -21.03 -26.41
CA LEU A 221 21.18 -22.12 -25.56
C LEU A 221 22.70 -22.33 -25.77
N PRO A 222 23.43 -22.76 -24.73
CA PRO A 222 24.88 -22.97 -24.80
C PRO A 222 25.20 -24.34 -25.42
N ILE A 223 24.63 -24.63 -26.60
CA ILE A 223 24.83 -25.84 -27.40
C ILE A 223 25.21 -25.45 -28.83
N GLU A 224 25.62 -26.42 -29.65
CA GLU A 224 26.07 -26.17 -31.02
C GLU A 224 24.91 -25.74 -31.93
N GLU A 225 23.72 -26.30 -31.68
CA GLU A 225 22.52 -26.01 -32.42
C GLU A 225 22.02 -24.58 -32.19
N ASP A 226 21.42 -23.99 -33.23
CA ASP A 226 20.86 -22.63 -33.15
C ASP A 226 19.46 -22.62 -32.52
N VAL A 227 19.42 -23.01 -31.24
CA VAL A 227 18.20 -23.09 -30.42
C VAL A 227 18.21 -21.96 -29.38
N TYR A 228 17.04 -21.39 -29.14
CA TYR A 228 16.86 -20.25 -28.25
C TYR A 228 15.67 -20.54 -27.36
N SER A 229 15.76 -20.12 -26.10
CA SER A 229 14.65 -20.18 -25.16
C SER A 229 13.85 -18.90 -25.15
N ASP A 230 12.57 -18.98 -24.82
CA ASP A 230 11.71 -17.81 -24.63
C ASP A 230 12.29 -16.89 -23.54
N PHE A 231 12.65 -17.44 -22.38
CA PHE A 231 13.23 -16.66 -21.29
C PHE A 231 14.43 -17.34 -20.63
N TYR A 232 15.42 -16.54 -20.23
CA TYR A 232 16.57 -16.99 -19.44
C TYR A 232 16.69 -16.22 -18.14
N ILE A 233 16.83 -16.93 -17.01
CA ILE A 233 17.05 -16.36 -15.67
C ILE A 233 18.51 -16.59 -15.27
N PRO A 234 19.39 -15.55 -15.29
CA PRO A 234 20.82 -15.70 -15.04
C PRO A 234 21.15 -16.21 -13.64
N THR A 235 20.43 -15.74 -12.62
CA THR A 235 20.69 -16.06 -11.21
C THR A 235 20.59 -17.57 -10.94
N GLY A 236 19.70 -18.26 -11.64
CA GLY A 236 19.51 -19.71 -11.53
C GLY A 236 20.07 -20.52 -12.70
N LYS A 237 20.59 -19.86 -13.75
CA LYS A 237 20.94 -20.47 -15.03
C LYS A 237 19.79 -21.31 -15.62
N VAL A 238 18.57 -20.80 -15.51
CA VAL A 238 17.34 -21.49 -15.95
C VAL A 238 16.92 -20.96 -17.32
N TYR A 239 16.61 -21.87 -18.25
CA TYR A 239 16.00 -21.58 -19.56
C TYR A 239 14.53 -22.01 -19.50
N ILE A 240 13.62 -21.20 -20.03
CA ILE A 240 12.17 -21.39 -19.98
C ILE A 240 11.64 -21.42 -21.41
N GLU A 241 10.80 -22.41 -21.71
CA GLU A 241 9.99 -22.53 -22.92
C GLU A 241 8.50 -22.54 -22.54
N TYR A 242 7.64 -21.96 -23.38
CA TYR A 242 6.19 -21.88 -23.15
C TYR A 242 5.35 -22.32 -24.36
#